data_AF-A0A954USJ2-F1
#
_entry.id   AF-A0A954USJ2-F1
#
_cell.length_a   1.000
_cell.length_b   1.000
_cell.length_c   1.000
_cell.angle_alpha   90.00
_cell.angle_beta   90.00
_cell.angle_gamma   90.00
#
_symmetry.space_group_name_H-M   'P 1'
#
loop_
_entity.id
_entity.type
_entity.pdbx_description
1 polymer ?
#
loop_
_entity_poly.entity_id
_entity_poly.type
_entity_poly.pdbx_seq_one_letter_code
_entity_poly.pdbx_strand_id
1 'polypeptide(L)'
;MNTFAATSATLTAATLTAPATVTAPATVTVPNGPLPAAARAAIRRAMEDYDTFVVEIDYEDSRGNRTRRVVSPIRFLARDRFLALCLCSEAPRQFCLQRCANVKLRGAHHYVMPVPVETLPKSDSAAAISGAAS
;
A
#
# COMPACT_ATOMS: atom_id res chain seq x y z
N MET A 1 -28.67 1.10 -62.70
CA MET A 1 -27.20 0.96 -62.72
C MET A 1 -26.67 1.89 -61.64
N ASN A 2 -26.45 1.36 -60.44
CA ASN A 2 -26.13 2.17 -59.27
C ASN A 2 -24.65 2.04 -58.89
N THR A 3 -24.06 3.22 -58.78
CA THR A 3 -22.81 3.66 -58.16
C THR A 3 -22.55 3.03 -56.79
N PHE A 4 -21.29 2.69 -56.46
CA PHE A 4 -20.64 3.02 -55.18
C PHE A 4 -19.12 2.82 -55.29
N ALA A 5 -18.38 3.92 -55.17
CA ALA A 5 -16.92 3.97 -55.19
C ALA A 5 -16.34 3.63 -53.80
N ALA A 6 -15.30 2.80 -53.79
CA ALA A 6 -14.56 2.43 -52.59
C ALA A 6 -13.85 3.65 -51.99
N THR A 7 -14.19 3.98 -50.74
CA THR A 7 -13.49 5.04 -49.97
C THR A 7 -12.77 4.38 -48.80
N SER A 8 -11.45 4.30 -48.90
CA SER A 8 -10.56 3.83 -47.84
C SER A 8 -10.57 4.84 -46.68
N ALA A 9 -10.96 4.41 -45.49
CA ALA A 9 -10.88 5.21 -44.27
C ALA A 9 -9.48 5.08 -43.66
N THR A 10 -8.76 6.19 -43.62
CA THR A 10 -7.46 6.35 -42.95
C THR A 10 -7.65 6.35 -41.44
N LEU A 11 -7.05 5.41 -40.73
CA LEU A 11 -6.99 5.39 -39.26
C LEU A 11 -6.08 6.53 -38.79
N THR A 12 -6.68 7.52 -38.14
CA THR A 12 -5.94 8.63 -37.51
C THR A 12 -5.55 8.20 -36.10
N ALA A 13 -4.25 8.23 -35.79
CA ALA A 13 -3.72 7.88 -34.48
C ALA A 13 -4.21 8.87 -33.42
N ALA A 14 -5.06 8.41 -32.50
CA ALA A 14 -5.47 9.18 -31.34
C ALA A 14 -4.26 9.31 -30.39
N THR A 15 -3.83 10.54 -30.17
CA THR A 15 -2.73 10.88 -29.26
C THR A 15 -3.19 10.62 -27.82
N LEU A 16 -2.65 9.58 -27.19
CA LEU A 16 -2.85 9.32 -25.76
C LEU A 16 -2.22 10.47 -24.96
N THR A 17 -3.08 11.33 -24.42
CA THR A 17 -2.66 12.37 -23.48
C THR A 17 -2.46 11.68 -22.12
N ALA A 18 -1.22 11.71 -21.63
CA ALA A 18 -0.84 11.12 -20.35
C ALA A 18 -1.60 11.79 -19.18
N PRO A 19 -2.20 11.03 -18.25
CA PRO A 19 -2.74 11.63 -17.04
C PRO A 19 -1.63 11.86 -16.01
N ALA A 20 -1.65 13.07 -15.45
CA ALA A 20 -1.18 13.50 -14.14
C ALA A 20 0.15 12.92 -13.63
N THR A 21 1.15 13.80 -13.58
CA THR A 21 2.37 13.70 -12.78
C THR A 21 2.05 13.17 -11.38
N VAL A 22 2.42 11.91 -11.13
CA VAL A 22 2.46 11.33 -9.79
C VAL A 22 3.53 12.11 -9.02
N THR A 23 3.10 13.06 -8.19
CA THR A 23 3.97 13.77 -7.26
C THR A 23 4.66 12.74 -6.38
N ALA A 24 5.96 12.53 -6.60
CA ALA A 24 6.79 11.65 -5.79
C ALA A 24 6.61 12.00 -4.30
N PRO A 25 6.40 11.02 -3.41
CA PRO A 25 6.24 11.31 -1.99
C PRO A 25 7.54 11.94 -1.47
N ALA A 26 7.38 13.04 -0.73
CA ALA A 26 8.45 13.80 -0.11
C ALA A 26 9.40 12.83 0.62
N THR A 27 10.61 12.69 0.07
CA THR A 27 11.66 11.89 0.69
C THR A 27 12.29 12.73 1.79
N VAL A 28 11.89 12.49 3.03
CA VAL A 28 12.52 13.11 4.19
C VAL A 28 13.74 12.25 4.57
N THR A 29 14.89 12.55 3.99
CA THR A 29 16.16 11.90 4.34
C THR A 29 16.71 12.54 5.61
N VAL A 30 16.89 11.77 6.68
CA VAL A 30 17.33 12.30 7.99
C VAL A 30 18.55 11.50 8.45
N PRO A 31 19.73 12.12 8.64
CA PRO A 31 20.83 11.49 9.35
C PRO A 31 20.48 11.36 10.85
N ASN A 32 20.86 10.23 11.46
CA ASN A 32 20.56 9.85 12.86
C ASN A 32 20.47 11.05 13.82
N GLY A 33 19.26 11.36 14.28
CA GLY A 33 18.91 12.50 15.12
C GLY A 33 17.43 12.42 15.58
N PRO A 34 16.92 13.37 16.37
CA PRO A 34 15.51 13.40 16.72
C PRO A 34 14.66 13.39 15.44
N LEU A 35 13.74 12.41 15.34
CA LEU A 35 12.90 12.26 14.17
C LEU A 35 12.14 13.58 13.94
N PRO A 36 12.24 14.23 12.76
CA PRO A 36 11.55 15.49 12.51
C PRO A 36 10.04 15.30 12.68
N ALA A 37 9.34 16.36 13.08
CA ALA A 37 7.89 16.33 13.29
C ALA A 37 7.12 15.73 12.09
N ALA A 38 7.62 15.96 10.87
CA ALA A 38 7.11 15.39 9.63
C ALA A 38 7.10 13.85 9.61
N ALA A 39 8.15 13.21 10.11
CA ALA A 39 8.25 11.75 10.10
C ALA A 39 7.32 11.11 11.15
N ARG A 40 7.10 11.78 12.29
CA ARG A 40 6.08 11.36 13.27
C ARG A 40 4.66 11.53 12.70
N ALA A 41 4.42 12.59 11.93
CA ALA A 41 3.15 12.81 11.25
C ALA A 41 2.89 11.74 10.17
N ALA A 42 3.91 11.33 9.41
CA ALA A 42 3.79 10.23 8.45
C ALA A 42 3.43 8.90 9.14
N ILE A 43 4.11 8.57 10.24
CA ILE A 43 3.79 7.37 11.03
C ILE A 43 2.36 7.43 11.56
N ARG A 44 1.92 8.59 12.07
CA ARG A 44 0.54 8.78 12.54
C ARG A 44 -0.47 8.60 11.40
N ARG A 45 -0.20 9.16 10.22
CA ARG A 45 -1.09 9.03 9.06
C ARG A 45 -1.27 7.56 8.66
N ALA A 46 -0.20 6.78 8.69
CA ALA A 46 -0.27 5.33 8.43
C ALA A 46 -1.02 4.55 9.52
N MET A 47 -1.06 5.03 10.77
CA MET A 47 -1.89 4.42 11.83
C MET A 47 -3.38 4.72 11.63
N GLU A 48 -3.71 5.93 11.18
CA GLU A 48 -5.09 6.37 10.94
C GLU A 48 -5.70 5.68 9.71
N ASP A 49 -4.89 5.39 8.70
CA ASP A 49 -5.31 4.81 7.43
C ASP A 49 -4.37 3.66 7.03
N TYR A 50 -4.46 2.58 7.82
CA TYR A 50 -3.56 1.42 7.75
C TYR A 50 -3.81 0.52 6.54
N ASP A 51 -5.01 0.58 5.95
CA ASP A 51 -5.36 -0.16 4.73
C ASP A 51 -4.72 0.49 3.49
N THR A 52 -4.62 1.82 3.48
CA THR A 52 -4.07 2.56 2.34
C THR A 52 -2.57 2.75 2.44
N PHE A 53 -2.03 2.92 3.65
CA PHE A 53 -0.64 3.35 3.84
C PHE A 53 0.20 2.43 4.70
N VAL A 54 1.47 2.31 4.31
CA VAL A 54 2.55 1.72 5.10
C VAL A 54 3.72 2.69 5.17
N VAL A 55 4.68 2.39 6.04
CA VAL A 55 5.87 3.22 6.23
C VAL A 55 7.12 2.42 5.83
N GLU A 56 7.91 2.99 4.92
CA GLU A 56 9.26 2.53 4.59
C GLU A 56 10.26 3.30 5.46
N ILE A 57 11.12 2.58 6.18
CA ILE A 57 12.13 3.16 7.07
C ILE A 57 13.48 2.48 6.85
N ASP A 58 14.57 3.25 6.97
CA ASP A 58 15.90 2.70 7.20
C ASP A 58 16.11 2.59 8.71
N TYR A 59 16.23 1.37 9.22
CA TYR A 59 16.31 1.07 10.65
C TYR A 59 17.68 0.53 11.04
N GLU A 60 18.28 1.15 12.06
CA GLU A 60 19.54 0.71 12.68
C GLU A 60 19.24 -0.18 13.91
N ASP A 61 19.69 -1.43 13.89
CA ASP A 61 19.51 -2.35 15.01
C ASP A 61 20.46 -2.03 16.19
N SER A 62 20.39 -2.78 17.29
CA SER A 62 21.31 -2.60 18.43
C SER A 62 22.74 -3.04 18.17
N ARG A 63 22.99 -3.75 17.07
CA ARG A 63 24.31 -4.21 16.62
C ARG A 63 24.92 -3.27 15.58
N GLY A 64 24.23 -2.18 15.24
CA GLY A 64 24.65 -1.19 14.24
C GLY A 64 24.30 -1.57 12.80
N ASN A 65 23.59 -2.68 12.56
CA ASN A 65 23.20 -3.07 11.21
C ASN A 65 22.05 -2.19 10.74
N ARG A 66 22.23 -1.59 9.57
CA ARG A 66 21.19 -0.81 8.89
C ARG A 66 20.41 -1.70 7.94
N THR A 67 19.09 -1.69 8.08
CA THR A 67 18.17 -2.47 7.25
C THR A 67 17.03 -1.59 6.77
N ARG A 68 16.66 -1.71 5.50
CA ARG A 68 15.41 -1.10 5.01
C ARG A 68 14.24 -2.00 5.37
N ARG A 69 13.21 -1.44 5.98
CA ARG A 69 12.03 -2.17 6.44
C ARG A 69 10.76 -1.47 6.01
N VAL A 70 9.78 -2.27 5.65
CA VAL A 70 8.41 -1.82 5.40
C VAL A 70 7.57 -2.27 6.58
N VAL A 71 6.90 -1.33 7.21
CA VAL A 71 6.16 -1.56 8.44
C VAL A 71 4.77 -0.95 8.36
N SER A 72 3.77 -1.65 8.91
CA SER A 72 2.43 -1.11 9.14
C SER A 72 2.33 -0.71 10.63
N PRO A 73 2.32 0.59 10.95
CA PRO A 73 2.31 1.05 12.34
C PRO A 73 0.97 0.79 13.02
N ILE A 74 1.01 0.31 14.27
CA ILE A 74 -0.19 -0.07 15.04
C ILE A 74 -0.52 1.02 16.08
N ARG A 75 0.45 1.36 16.92
CA ARG A 75 0.29 2.40 17.96
C ARG A 75 1.62 2.94 18.45
N PHE A 76 1.61 4.15 19.02
CA PHE A 76 2.72 4.64 19.82
C PHE A 76 2.67 4.00 21.23
N LEU A 77 3.82 3.59 21.75
CA LEU A 77 3.95 3.04 23.10
C LEU A 77 4.47 4.08 24.10
N ALA A 78 5.44 4.89 23.67
CA ALA A 78 6.06 5.95 24.46
C ALA A 78 6.32 7.17 23.55
N ARG A 79 7.01 8.21 24.07
CA ARG A 79 7.40 9.36 23.24
C ARG A 79 8.33 8.96 22.09
N ASP A 80 9.20 7.98 22.31
CA ASP A 80 10.32 7.57 21.46
C ASP A 80 10.12 6.23 20.75
N ARG A 81 9.04 5.50 21.03
CA ARG A 81 8.80 4.14 20.52
C ARG A 81 7.40 3.93 19.97
N PHE A 82 7.32 3.08 18.95
CA PHE A 82 6.05 2.63 18.38
C PHE A 82 6.08 1.12 18.10
N LEU A 83 4.89 0.52 18.12
CA LEU A 83 4.66 -0.87 17.72
C LEU A 83 4.17 -0.88 16.28
N ALA A 84 4.75 -1.75 15.45
CA ALA A 84 4.35 -1.92 14.06
C ALA A 84 4.45 -3.39 13.63
N LEU A 85 3.60 -3.82 12.71
CA LEU A 85 3.77 -5.06 11.99
C LEU A 85 4.90 -4.90 10.98
N CYS A 86 5.98 -5.66 11.14
CA CYS A 86 7.09 -5.64 10.19
C CYS A 86 6.77 -6.60 9.04
N LEU A 87 6.49 -6.08 7.84
CA LEU A 87 6.16 -6.90 6.68
C LEU A 87 7.32 -7.80 6.25
N CYS A 88 8.57 -7.37 6.50
CA CYS A 88 9.76 -8.17 6.19
C CYS A 88 9.93 -9.42 7.08
N SER A 89 9.25 -9.49 8.23
CA SER A 89 9.38 -10.62 9.15
C SER A 89 8.03 -11.14 9.65
N GLU A 90 6.94 -10.69 9.05
CA GLU A 90 5.56 -11.10 9.33
C GLU A 90 5.18 -11.09 10.83
N ALA A 91 5.76 -10.16 11.60
CA ALA A 91 5.62 -10.16 13.06
C ALA A 91 5.53 -8.74 13.64
N PRO A 92 4.73 -8.52 14.70
CA PRO A 92 4.75 -7.26 15.44
C PRO A 92 6.12 -7.01 16.09
N ARG A 93 6.71 -5.85 15.83
CA ARG A 93 7.99 -5.43 16.40
C ARG A 93 7.89 -4.01 16.94
N GLN A 94 8.65 -3.76 18.01
CA GLN A 94 8.83 -2.42 18.55
C GLN A 94 10.00 -1.73 17.87
N PHE A 95 9.81 -0.47 17.50
CA PHE A 95 10.82 0.35 16.84
C PHE A 95 11.09 1.62 17.64
N CYS A 96 12.37 1.93 17.80
CA CYS A 96 12.82 3.19 18.39
C CYS A 96 12.91 4.27 17.31
N LEU A 97 12.21 5.40 17.50
CA LEU A 97 12.17 6.51 16.55
C LEU A 97 13.57 7.09 16.30
N GLN A 98 14.43 7.16 17.32
CA GLN A 98 15.81 7.66 17.18
C GLN A 98 16.69 6.81 16.26
N ARG A 99 16.30 5.57 15.98
CA ARG A 99 17.01 4.63 15.09
C ARG A 99 16.39 4.52 13.71
N CYS A 100 15.34 5.31 13.46
CA CYS A 100 14.67 5.37 12.18
C CYS A 100 15.23 6.54 11.37
N ALA A 101 15.67 6.26 10.16
CA ALA A 101 16.07 7.22 9.15
C ALA A 101 15.19 7.08 7.91
N ASN A 102 15.17 8.12 7.07
CA ASN A 102 14.56 8.09 5.74
C ASN A 102 13.09 7.61 5.73
N VAL A 103 12.29 8.10 6.68
CA VAL A 103 10.90 7.69 6.86
C VAL A 103 10.04 8.16 5.68
N LYS A 104 9.41 7.23 4.97
CA LYS A 104 8.57 7.50 3.81
C LYS A 104 7.20 6.85 3.96
N LEU A 105 6.16 7.60 3.66
CA LEU A 105 4.81 7.08 3.54
C LEU A 105 4.63 6.47 2.13
N ARG A 106 4.15 5.24 2.07
CA ARG A 106 3.96 4.49 0.82
C ARG A 106 2.56 3.89 0.78
N GLY A 107 2.03 3.66 -0.43
CA GLY A 107 0.78 2.92 -0.60
C GLY A 107 0.96 1.44 -0.22
N ALA A 108 0.06 0.91 0.59
CA ALA A 108 0.06 -0.50 1.00
C ALA A 108 -0.03 -1.46 -0.20
N HIS A 109 -0.78 -1.05 -1.24
CA HIS A 109 -0.95 -1.83 -2.48
C HIS A 109 0.37 -2.13 -3.23
N HIS A 110 1.47 -1.43 -2.94
CA HIS A 110 2.79 -1.77 -3.49
C HIS A 110 3.45 -2.98 -2.82
N TYR A 111 2.92 -3.45 -1.68
CA TYR A 111 3.51 -4.51 -0.87
C TYR A 111 2.57 -5.70 -0.65
N VAL A 112 1.31 -5.58 -1.08
CA VAL A 112 0.32 -6.66 -1.02
C VAL A 112 0.34 -7.44 -2.34
N MET A 113 0.21 -8.77 -2.27
CA MET A 113 0.09 -9.58 -3.47
C MET A 113 -1.37 -9.57 -3.99
N PRO A 114 -1.58 -9.40 -5.31
CA PRO A 114 -2.89 -9.58 -5.92
C PRO A 114 -3.42 -10.99 -5.70
N VAL A 115 -4.73 -11.11 -5.46
CA VAL A 115 -5.42 -12.40 -5.32
C VAL A 115 -6.27 -12.65 -6.58
N PRO A 116 -6.24 -13.86 -7.16
CA PRO A 116 -7.10 -14.21 -8.29
C PRO A 116 -8.59 -14.09 -7.97
N VAL A 117 -9.38 -13.69 -8.95
CA VAL A 117 -10.85 -13.68 -8.82
C VAL A 117 -11.39 -15.08 -9.12
N GLU A 118 -12.05 -15.69 -8.13
CA GLU A 118 -12.76 -16.95 -8.31
C GLU A 118 -14.22 -16.70 -8.73
N THR A 119 -14.69 -17.42 -9.74
CA THR A 119 -16.10 -17.36 -10.16
C THR A 119 -16.89 -18.41 -9.38
N LEU A 120 -17.79 -17.96 -8.51
CA LEU A 120 -18.67 -18.84 -7.75
C LEU A 120 -19.95 -19.16 -8.53
N PRO A 121 -20.52 -20.38 -8.38
CA PRO A 121 -21.82 -20.69 -8.95
C PRO A 121 -22.89 -19.78 -8.33
N LYS A 122 -23.87 -19.37 -9.14
CA LYS A 122 -24.98 -18.52 -8.71
C LYS A 122 -25.75 -19.22 -7.60
N SER A 123 -26.02 -18.52 -6.50
CA SER A 123 -26.82 -19.06 -5.40
C SER A 123 -28.27 -19.21 -5.85
N ASP A 124 -28.66 -20.42 -6.24
CA ASP A 124 -30.06 -20.77 -6.45
C ASP A 124 -30.72 -20.95 -5.08
N SER A 125 -31.08 -19.84 -4.44
CA SER A 125 -31.90 -19.82 -3.24
C SER A 125 -33.35 -20.19 -3.61
N ALA A 126 -33.59 -21.48 -3.89
CA ALA A 126 -34.94 -22.00 -4.11
C ALA A 126 -35.16 -23.46 -3.66
N ALA A 127 -34.14 -24.23 -3.29
CA ALA A 127 -34.32 -25.65 -2.99
C ALA A 127 -33.59 -26.10 -1.72
N ALA A 128 -34.20 -25.91 -0.54
CA ALA A 128 -34.13 -26.82 0.61
C ALA A 128 -34.81 -26.24 1.86
N ILE A 129 -36.14 -26.15 1.85
CA ILE A 129 -36.93 -26.32 3.09
C ILE A 129 -38.07 -27.28 2.75
N SER A 130 -37.74 -28.54 2.49
CA SER A 130 -38.77 -29.60 2.47
C SER A 130 -38.17 -30.89 3.01
N GLY A 131 -38.68 -31.31 4.17
CA GLY A 131 -38.71 -32.73 4.55
C GLY A 131 -37.78 -33.15 5.69
N ALA A 132 -38.24 -32.96 6.92
CA ALA A 132 -38.03 -33.94 8.01
C ALA A 132 -39.07 -33.69 9.11
N ALA A 133 -40.34 -33.93 8.77
CA ALA A 133 -41.37 -34.23 9.75
C ALA A 133 -41.79 -35.68 9.51
N SER A 134 -41.32 -36.58 10.37
CA SER A 134 -41.90 -37.90 10.67
C SER A 134 -41.23 -38.42 11.94
#